data_AF-A0A352B088-F1
#
_entry.id   AF-A0A352B088-F1
#
_cell.length_a   1.000
_cell.length_b   1.000
_cell.length_c   1.000
_cell.angle_alpha   90.00
_cell.angle_beta   90.00
_cell.angle_gamma   90.00
#
_symmetry.space_group_name_H-M   'P 1'
#
loop_
_entity.id
_entity.type
_entity.pdbx_description
1 polymer ?
#
loop_
_entity_poly.entity_id
_entity_poly.type
_entity_poly.pdbx_seq_one_letter_code
_entity_poly.pdbx_strand_id
1 'polypeptide(L)'
;GPLGLKTVPMSEAELEQTLTDFRDKITVTDETKNIIHWIKKAPLPPLAKPVYALLFHSALASMPEEYQKMIGLRSYPLWLLRPVTTNLLRFMRFAIGPDSPIEDAAIERLKRAGVISR
;
A
#
# COMPACT_ATOMS: atom_id res chain seq x y z
N GLY A 1 6.37 4.93 22.29
CA GLY A 1 6.23 3.66 21.52
C GLY A 1 7.38 3.47 20.54
N PRO A 2 7.37 2.43 19.68
CA PRO A 2 8.50 1.97 18.85
C PRO A 2 9.04 2.95 17.78
N LEU A 3 8.62 4.22 17.79
CA LEU A 3 9.15 5.30 16.96
C LEU A 3 9.32 6.61 17.77
N GLY A 4 9.37 6.54 19.10
CA GLY A 4 9.47 7.71 19.99
C GLY A 4 8.17 8.51 20.18
N LEU A 5 7.07 8.11 19.53
CA LEU A 5 5.78 8.78 19.66
C LEU A 5 5.18 8.60 21.06
N LYS A 6 4.65 9.70 21.61
CA LYS A 6 3.98 9.76 22.93
C LYS A 6 2.51 9.36 22.84
N THR A 7 1.85 9.69 21.74
CA THR A 7 0.44 9.36 21.46
C THR A 7 0.34 8.87 20.01
N VAL A 8 -0.64 8.01 19.76
CA VAL A 8 -0.98 7.48 18.43
C VAL A 8 -2.51 7.34 18.37
N PRO A 9 -3.13 7.44 17.18
CA PRO A 9 -4.56 7.17 17.05
C PRO A 9 -4.85 5.72 17.47
N MET A 10 -5.85 5.56 18.33
CA MET A 10 -6.26 4.27 18.91
C MET A 10 -7.56 3.75 18.29
N SER A 11 -8.15 4.48 17.36
CA SER A 11 -9.32 4.09 16.58
C SER A 11 -9.17 4.48 15.10
N GLU A 12 -9.96 3.85 14.22
CA GLU A 12 -10.02 4.18 12.79
C GLU A 12 -10.43 5.64 12.58
N ALA A 13 -11.44 6.12 13.31
CA ALA A 13 -11.90 7.50 13.24
C ALA A 13 -10.79 8.49 13.65
N GLU A 14 -10.04 8.21 14.71
CA GLU A 14 -8.88 9.04 15.11
C GLU A 14 -7.77 9.03 14.05
N LEU A 15 -7.55 7.88 13.39
CA LEU A 15 -6.57 7.76 12.33
C LEU A 15 -6.98 8.57 11.09
N GLU A 16 -8.23 8.46 10.65
CA GLU A 16 -8.76 9.23 9.53
C GLU A 16 -8.71 10.73 9.78
N GLN A 17 -9.06 11.16 11.00
CA GLN A 17 -8.93 12.57 11.39
C GLN A 17 -7.47 13.02 11.35
N THR A 18 -6.56 12.23 11.92
CA THR A 18 -5.13 12.53 11.89
C THR A 18 -4.63 12.68 10.45
N LEU A 19 -4.99 11.76 9.55
CA LEU A 19 -4.62 11.83 8.14
C LEU A 19 -5.21 13.07 7.45
N THR A 20 -6.44 13.45 7.80
CA THR A 20 -7.10 14.65 7.30
C THR A 20 -6.33 15.91 7.71
N ASP A 21 -5.87 15.99 8.96
CA ASP A 21 -5.11 17.14 9.48
C ASP A 21 -3.74 17.33 8.78
N PHE A 22 -3.23 16.28 8.12
CA PHE A 22 -2.02 16.37 7.30
C PHE A 22 -2.27 16.78 5.85
N ARG A 23 -3.53 16.76 5.37
CA ARG A 23 -3.86 16.99 3.94
C ARG A 23 -3.27 18.29 3.41
N ASP A 24 -3.48 19.39 4.13
CA ASP A 24 -3.01 20.72 3.72
C ASP A 24 -1.48 20.88 3.75
N LYS A 25 -0.76 19.92 4.36
CA LYS A 25 0.71 19.90 4.42
C LYS A 25 1.32 19.05 3.30
N ILE A 26 0.52 18.28 2.58
CA ILE A 26 1.00 17.43 1.49
C ILE A 26 1.27 18.32 0.28
N THR A 27 2.47 18.21 -0.28
CA THR A 27 2.87 18.93 -1.49
C THR A 27 3.69 18.03 -2.39
N VAL A 28 3.64 18.29 -3.69
CA VAL A 28 4.45 17.60 -4.69
C VAL A 28 5.51 18.56 -5.19
N THR A 29 6.77 18.30 -4.81
CA THR A 29 7.93 19.06 -5.26
C THR A 29 8.59 18.37 -6.45
N ASP A 30 9.61 19.00 -7.03
CA ASP A 30 10.39 18.36 -8.10
C ASP A 30 11.18 17.15 -7.59
N GLU A 31 11.62 17.16 -6.34
CA GLU A 31 12.20 15.99 -5.69
C GLU A 31 11.19 14.84 -5.59
N THR A 32 9.95 15.13 -5.18
CA THR A 32 8.87 14.13 -5.16
C THR A 32 8.65 13.51 -6.54
N LYS A 33 8.62 14.33 -7.60
CA LYS A 33 8.45 13.84 -8.98
C LYS A 33 9.62 12.96 -9.41
N ASN A 34 10.85 13.31 -9.04
CA ASN A 34 12.03 12.51 -9.34
C ASN A 34 11.98 11.14 -8.66
N ILE A 35 11.57 11.09 -7.39
CA ILE A 35 11.40 9.83 -6.66
C ILE A 35 10.33 8.98 -7.33
N ILE A 36 9.17 9.57 -7.67
CA ILE A 36 8.10 8.85 -8.36
C ILE A 36 8.56 8.33 -9.73
N HIS A 37 9.34 9.12 -10.47
CA HIS A 37 9.93 8.69 -11.73
C HIS A 37 10.87 7.49 -11.54
N TRP A 38 11.71 7.54 -10.51
CA TRP A 38 12.63 6.46 -10.18
C TRP A 38 11.88 5.18 -9.79
N ILE A 39 10.83 5.28 -8.95
CA ILE A 39 9.95 4.15 -8.62
C ILE A 39 9.36 3.60 -9.92
N LYS A 40 8.71 4.43 -10.74
CA LYS A 40 8.13 4.00 -12.02
C LYS A 40 9.13 3.31 -12.95
N LYS A 41 10.40 3.73 -12.95
CA LYS A 41 11.49 3.16 -13.76
C LYS A 41 12.50 2.38 -12.93
N ALA A 42 12.03 1.65 -11.91
CA ALA A 42 12.91 0.86 -11.05
C ALA A 42 13.84 -0.05 -11.89
N PRO A 43 15.14 -0.13 -11.53
CA PRO A 43 16.13 -0.93 -12.26
C PRO A 43 15.93 -2.42 -11.97
N LEU A 44 14.90 -3.00 -12.58
CA LEU A 44 14.53 -4.40 -12.42
C LEU A 44 14.99 -5.26 -13.60
N PRO A 45 15.22 -6.57 -13.38
CA PRO A 45 15.42 -7.53 -14.46
C PRO A 45 14.30 -7.40 -15.51
N PRO A 46 14.60 -7.49 -16.82
CA PRO A 46 13.60 -7.26 -17.88
C PRO A 46 12.31 -8.08 -17.73
N LEU A 47 12.43 -9.33 -17.27
CA LEU A 47 11.30 -10.25 -17.05
C LEU A 47 10.37 -9.81 -15.90
N ALA A 48 10.86 -9.04 -14.94
CA ALA A 48 10.08 -8.56 -13.80
C ALA A 48 9.33 -7.25 -14.08
N LYS A 49 9.73 -6.50 -15.12
CA LYS A 49 9.16 -5.19 -15.47
C LYS A 49 7.64 -5.21 -15.71
N PRO A 50 7.05 -6.22 -16.39
CA PRO A 50 5.60 -6.23 -16.64
C PRO A 50 4.78 -6.35 -15.35
N VAL A 51 5.17 -7.27 -14.46
CA VAL A 51 4.49 -7.46 -13.16
C VAL A 51 4.66 -6.22 -12.30
N TYR A 52 5.86 -5.62 -12.29
CA TYR A 52 6.11 -4.39 -11.57
C TYR A 52 5.28 -3.21 -12.08
N ALA A 53 5.17 -3.05 -13.40
CA ALA A 53 4.35 -2.00 -14.00
C ALA A 53 2.87 -2.14 -13.61
N LEU A 54 2.35 -3.37 -13.60
CA LEU A 54 1.01 -3.65 -13.09
C LEU A 54 0.87 -3.20 -11.64
N LEU A 55 1.79 -3.60 -10.75
CA LEU A 55 1.75 -3.23 -9.33
C LEU A 55 1.80 -1.71 -9.13
N PHE A 56 2.68 -1.02 -9.87
CA PHE A 56 2.78 0.44 -9.84
C PHE A 56 1.45 1.10 -10.22
N HIS A 57 0.84 0.65 -11.32
CA HIS A 57 -0.43 1.19 -11.78
C HIS A 57 -1.59 0.84 -10.84
N SER A 58 -1.62 -0.35 -10.25
CA SER A 58 -2.62 -0.72 -9.25
C SER A 58 -2.49 0.11 -7.98
N ALA A 59 -1.27 0.38 -7.51
CA ALA A 59 -1.02 1.28 -6.38
C ALA A 59 -1.45 2.72 -6.68
N LEU A 60 -1.15 3.22 -7.89
CA LEU A 60 -1.60 4.53 -8.34
C LEU A 60 -3.14 4.61 -8.39
N ALA A 61 -3.79 3.55 -8.85
CA ALA A 61 -5.25 3.47 -8.95
C ALA A 61 -5.94 3.38 -7.57
N SER A 62 -5.28 2.81 -6.56
CA SER A 62 -5.82 2.74 -5.19
C SER A 62 -5.67 4.04 -4.40
N MET A 63 -4.87 5.00 -4.87
CA MET A 63 -4.75 6.30 -4.22
C MET A 63 -5.97 7.19 -4.49
N PRO A 64 -6.40 8.03 -3.52
CA PRO A 64 -7.38 9.09 -3.75
C PRO A 64 -7.05 9.95 -4.98
N GLU A 65 -8.10 10.31 -5.74
CA GLU A 65 -7.95 11.03 -7.03
C GLU A 65 -7.20 12.36 -6.88
N GLU A 66 -7.36 13.03 -5.74
CA GLU A 66 -6.65 14.27 -5.42
C GLU A 66 -5.12 14.10 -5.44
N TYR A 67 -4.60 13.02 -4.84
CA TYR A 67 -3.16 12.76 -4.87
C TYR A 67 -2.66 12.41 -6.26
N GLN A 68 -3.46 11.66 -7.04
CA GLN A 68 -3.13 11.38 -8.45
C GLN A 68 -3.01 12.67 -9.27
N LYS A 69 -3.91 13.63 -9.03
CA LYS A 69 -3.88 14.97 -9.65
C LYS A 69 -2.66 15.76 -9.21
N MET A 70 -2.33 15.79 -7.92
CA MET A 70 -1.13 16.49 -7.40
C MET A 70 0.17 15.91 -8.01
N ILE A 71 0.25 14.59 -8.13
CA ILE A 71 1.40 13.90 -8.72
C ILE A 71 1.48 14.12 -10.25
N GLY A 72 0.35 14.40 -10.90
CA GLY A 72 0.26 14.58 -12.35
C GLY A 72 0.35 13.27 -13.13
N LEU A 73 0.09 12.12 -12.49
CA LEU A 73 0.08 10.82 -13.13
C LEU A 73 -1.34 10.27 -13.20
N ARG A 74 -1.73 9.76 -14.37
CA ARG A 74 -2.97 8.98 -14.52
C ARG A 74 -2.66 7.50 -14.47
N SER A 75 -3.42 6.78 -13.64
CA SER A 75 -3.47 5.32 -13.70
C SER A 75 -4.12 4.86 -15.01
N TYR A 76 -3.81 3.63 -15.44
CA TYR A 76 -4.67 2.91 -16.37
C TYR A 76 -6.08 2.76 -15.76
N PRO A 77 -7.13 2.70 -16.60
CA PRO A 77 -8.49 2.62 -16.11
C PRO A 77 -8.71 1.34 -15.29
N LEU A 78 -9.41 1.48 -14.16
CA LEU A 78 -9.60 0.40 -13.17
C LEU A 78 -10.20 -0.87 -13.75
N TRP A 79 -11.07 -0.79 -14.77
CA TRP A 79 -11.66 -1.96 -15.42
C TRP A 79 -10.62 -2.85 -16.12
N LEU A 80 -9.50 -2.27 -16.58
CA LEU A 80 -8.40 -2.99 -17.20
C LEU A 80 -7.46 -3.60 -16.14
N LEU A 81 -7.19 -2.86 -15.06
CA LEU A 81 -6.26 -3.29 -14.01
C LEU A 81 -6.87 -4.30 -13.03
N ARG A 82 -8.16 -4.14 -12.69
CA ARG A 82 -8.87 -4.99 -11.72
C ARG A 82 -8.76 -6.49 -12.05
N PRO A 83 -9.12 -6.98 -13.25
CA PRO A 83 -9.05 -8.42 -13.53
C PRO A 83 -7.60 -8.93 -13.41
N VAL A 84 -6.62 -8.17 -13.89
CA VAL A 84 -5.21 -8.59 -13.84
C VAL A 84 -4.70 -8.61 -12.39
N THR A 85 -5.00 -7.58 -11.60
CA THR A 85 -4.60 -7.49 -10.18
C THR A 85 -5.26 -8.58 -9.35
N THR A 86 -6.57 -8.81 -9.52
CA THR A 86 -7.29 -9.85 -8.79
C THR A 86 -6.80 -11.25 -9.16
N ASN A 87 -6.50 -11.51 -10.43
CA ASN A 87 -5.91 -12.79 -10.86
C ASN A 87 -4.50 -12.98 -10.31
N LEU A 88 -3.66 -11.94 -10.31
CA LEU A 88 -2.33 -11.99 -9.70
C LEU A 88 -2.42 -12.27 -8.19
N LEU A 89 -3.28 -11.55 -7.46
CA LEU A 89 -3.50 -11.76 -6.04
C LEU A 89 -4.06 -13.14 -5.73
N ARG A 90 -4.94 -13.66 -6.60
CA ARG A 90 -5.49 -15.02 -6.49
C ARG A 90 -4.41 -16.07 -6.74
N PHE A 91 -3.53 -15.86 -7.71
CA PHE A 91 -2.38 -16.72 -7.97
C PHE A 91 -1.38 -16.68 -6.80
N MET A 92 -1.09 -15.50 -6.25
CA MET A 92 -0.25 -15.35 -5.07
C MET A 92 -0.88 -16.05 -3.85
N ARG A 93 -2.18 -15.85 -3.60
CA ARG A 93 -2.91 -16.56 -2.54
C ARG A 93 -2.84 -18.08 -2.74
N PHE A 94 -3.00 -18.55 -3.98
CA PHE A 94 -2.87 -19.97 -4.30
C PHE A 94 -1.46 -20.50 -4.00
N ALA A 95 -0.41 -19.73 -4.34
CA ALA A 95 0.97 -20.10 -4.07
C ALA A 95 1.38 -20.01 -2.59
N ILE A 96 0.79 -19.07 -1.83
CA ILE A 96 1.07 -18.85 -0.40
C ILE A 96 0.31 -19.87 0.48
N GLY A 97 -0.88 -20.28 0.06
CA GLY A 97 -1.77 -21.12 0.86
C GLY A 97 -2.90 -20.31 1.54
N PRO A 98 -3.84 -20.99 2.19
CA PRO A 98 -5.05 -20.37 2.76
C PRO A 98 -4.77 -19.47 3.97
N ASP A 99 -3.74 -19.78 4.76
CA ASP A 99 -3.37 -19.01 5.95
C ASP A 99 -2.40 -17.88 5.58
N SER A 100 -2.76 -16.65 5.92
CA SER A 100 -1.91 -15.48 5.68
C SER A 100 -0.77 -15.48 6.71
N PRO A 101 0.52 -15.44 6.31
CA PRO A 101 1.64 -15.36 7.26
C PRO A 101 1.55 -14.17 8.23
N ILE A 102 0.82 -13.12 7.84
CA ILE A 102 0.55 -11.95 8.68
C ILE A 102 -0.50 -12.26 9.76
N GLU A 103 -1.51 -13.05 9.42
CA GLU A 103 -2.56 -13.49 10.35
C GLU A 103 -1.95 -14.42 11.41
N ASP A 104 -1.14 -15.39 10.99
CA ASP A 104 -0.38 -16.25 11.91
C ASP A 104 0.48 -15.43 12.87
N ALA A 105 1.22 -14.44 12.35
CA ALA A 105 2.05 -13.55 13.16
C ALA A 105 1.23 -12.68 14.13
N ALA A 106 0.02 -12.27 13.74
CA ALA A 106 -0.90 -11.50 14.60
C ALA A 106 -1.49 -12.38 15.71
N ILE A 107 -1.91 -13.60 15.38
CA ILE A 107 -2.39 -14.60 16.34
C ILE A 107 -1.28 -14.93 17.34
N GLU A 108 -0.05 -15.17 16.88
CA GLU A 108 1.11 -15.44 17.75
C GLU A 108 1.46 -14.24 18.65
N ARG A 109 1.24 -12.99 18.19
CA ARG A 109 1.34 -11.82 19.06
C ARG A 109 0.28 -11.81 20.14
N LEU A 110 -0.98 -12.09 19.79
CA LEU A 110 -2.10 -12.08 20.73
C LEU A 110 -2.00 -13.23 21.75
N LYS A 111 -1.53 -14.42 21.33
CA LYS A 111 -1.20 -15.54 22.22
C LYS A 111 -0.09 -15.17 23.20
N ARG A 112 1.01 -14.57 22.72
CA ARG A 112 2.09 -14.08 23.60
C ARG A 112 1.62 -13.00 24.57
N ALA A 113 0.66 -12.17 24.16
CA ALA A 113 0.05 -11.16 25.01
C ALA A 113 -1.04 -11.72 25.95
N GLY A 114 -1.36 -13.02 25.88
CA GLY A 114 -2.34 -13.68 26.74
C GLY A 114 -3.80 -13.29 26.47
N VAL A 115 -4.08 -12.61 25.36
CA VAL A 115 -5.42 -12.07 25.02
C VAL A 115 -6.36 -13.19 24.54
N ILE A 116 -5.81 -14.26 23.98
CA ILE A 116 -6.53 -15.45 23.52
C ILE A 116 -5.80 -16.70 23.99
N SER A 117 -6.57 -17.65 24.54
CA SER A 117 -6.07 -18.97 24.95
C SER A 117 -6.67 -20.05 24.06
N ARG A 118 -5.77 -20.70 23.33
CA ARG A 118 -5.93 -21.81 22.39
C ARG A 118 -6.78 -21.54 21.15
#